data_AF-A0A846QH87-F1
#
_entry.id   AF-A0A846QH87-F1
#
_cell.length_a   1.000
_cell.length_b   1.000
_cell.length_c   1.000
_cell.angle_alpha   90.00
_cell.angle_beta   90.00
_cell.angle_gamma   90.00
#
_symmetry.space_group_name_H-M   'P 1'
#
loop_
_entity.id
_entity.type
_entity.pdbx_description
1 polymer ?
#
loop_
_entity_poly.entity_id
_entity_poly.type
_entity_poly.pdbx_seq_one_letter_code
_entity_poly.pdbx_strand_id
1 'polypeptide(L)'
;MIVFGVMTGLLLPVRLLFVTYVSDNWLGSFGIISAISIGILILVKKRKLGEFGNMFQRQIDKLLRGKRKIIVYVESAFVLALLGSMIFAINMGNSTYSHFQDDFVITQEIDNPEALAQHTQEWTAEDWVNGFLTVPIAFIVAFPQMSAVIAHIDATLDGWLMHFYTVGFVEYAEFLGILLLYRFVIKTKSKAAVVQ
;
A
#
# COMPACT_ATOMS: atom_id res chain seq x y z
N MET A 1 -5.06 9.65 14.90
CA MET A 1 -4.86 9.66 13.44
C MET A 1 -3.72 10.60 13.04
N ILE A 2 -3.51 11.76 13.70
CA ILE A 2 -2.47 12.73 13.30
C ILE A 2 -1.06 12.14 13.25
N VAL A 3 -0.66 11.30 14.21
CA VAL A 3 0.73 10.77 14.23
C VAL A 3 0.92 9.74 13.12
N PHE A 4 -0.10 8.93 12.86
CA PHE A 4 -0.10 8.02 11.71
C PHE A 4 -0.16 8.76 10.38
N GLY A 5 -1.01 9.78 10.25
CA GLY A 5 -1.08 10.62 9.05
C GLY A 5 0.21 11.39 8.78
N VAL A 6 0.96 11.79 9.81
CA VAL A 6 2.28 12.41 9.64
C VAL A 6 3.34 11.37 9.30
N MET A 7 3.33 10.19 9.92
CA MET A 7 4.24 9.10 9.54
C MET A 7 3.97 8.65 8.11
N THR A 8 2.76 8.23 7.78
CA THR A 8 2.38 7.74 6.45
C THR A 8 2.43 8.88 5.43
N GLY A 9 1.83 10.04 5.70
CA GLY A 9 1.73 11.14 4.73
C GLY A 9 3.04 11.86 4.44
N LEU A 10 4.00 11.90 5.37
CA LEU A 10 5.33 12.48 5.11
C LEU A 10 6.33 11.42 4.63
N LEU A 11 6.28 10.19 5.17
CA LEU A 11 7.24 9.16 4.81
C LEU A 11 6.91 8.50 3.46
N LEU A 12 5.66 8.47 3.02
CA LEU A 12 5.27 7.84 1.76
C LEU A 12 5.80 8.61 0.53
N PRO A 13 5.69 9.95 0.43
CA PRO A 13 6.36 10.72 -0.62
C PRO A 13 7.88 10.60 -0.55
N VAL A 14 8.46 10.66 0.66
CA VAL A 14 9.91 10.51 0.86
C VAL A 14 10.39 9.13 0.43
N ARG A 15 9.61 8.08 0.67
CA ARG A 15 9.92 6.69 0.32
C ARG A 15 9.81 6.44 -1.17
N LEU A 16 8.77 6.98 -1.81
CA LEU A 16 8.65 6.98 -3.27
C LEU A 16 9.87 7.65 -3.89
N LEU A 17 10.20 8.87 -3.46
CA LEU A 17 11.38 9.58 -3.95
C LEU A 17 12.70 8.85 -3.65
N PHE A 18 12.85 8.25 -2.47
CA PHE A 18 14.08 7.53 -2.11
C PHE A 18 14.31 6.29 -2.99
N VAL A 19 13.26 5.53 -3.29
CA VAL A 19 13.38 4.36 -4.18
C VAL A 19 13.59 4.80 -5.63
N THR A 20 12.90 5.85 -6.08
CA THR A 20 13.08 6.37 -7.45
C THR A 20 14.47 6.97 -7.70
N TYR A 21 15.11 7.58 -6.70
CA TYR A 21 16.35 8.35 -6.92
C TYR A 21 17.61 7.82 -6.22
N VAL A 22 17.50 6.91 -5.24
CA VAL A 22 18.65 6.50 -4.40
C VAL A 22 18.96 5.01 -4.47
N SER A 23 17.97 4.13 -4.65
CA SER A 23 18.20 2.68 -4.66
C SER A 23 17.13 1.93 -5.47
N ASP A 24 17.55 1.30 -6.56
CA ASP A 24 16.73 0.42 -7.41
C ASP A 24 16.16 -0.80 -6.66
N ASN A 25 16.75 -1.13 -5.49
CA ASN A 25 16.30 -2.23 -4.65
C ASN A 25 15.35 -1.74 -3.54
N TRP A 26 14.05 -2.03 -3.71
CA TRP A 26 13.00 -1.79 -2.72
C TRP A 26 13.27 -2.49 -1.36
N LEU A 27 13.98 -3.62 -1.36
CA LEU A 27 14.43 -4.32 -0.14
C LEU A 27 15.45 -3.51 0.69
N GLY A 28 16.20 -2.61 0.05
CA GLY A 28 17.16 -1.74 0.75
C GLY A 28 16.46 -0.68 1.60
N SER A 29 15.37 -0.09 1.09
CA SER A 29 14.58 0.90 1.85
C SER A 29 13.77 0.26 2.98
N PHE A 30 13.33 -0.99 2.79
CA PHE A 30 12.70 -1.83 3.84
C PHE A 30 13.57 -1.86 5.11
N GLY A 31 14.85 -2.20 4.97
CA GLY A 31 15.76 -2.31 6.11
C GLY A 31 15.95 -1.01 6.89
N ILE A 32 16.12 0.11 6.18
CA ILE A 32 16.38 1.42 6.79
C ILE A 32 15.14 1.93 7.53
N ILE A 33 13.96 1.85 6.90
CA ILE A 33 12.75 2.44 7.50
C ILE A 33 12.16 1.52 8.56
N SER A 34 12.27 0.20 8.41
CA SER A 34 12.03 -0.75 9.49
C SER A 34 12.93 -0.47 10.69
N ALA A 35 14.23 -0.22 10.48
CA ALA A 35 15.16 0.11 11.56
C ALA A 35 14.80 1.44 12.25
N ILE A 36 14.43 2.48 11.50
CA ILE A 36 13.94 3.75 12.05
C ILE A 36 12.67 3.53 12.87
N SER A 37 11.69 2.79 12.33
CA SER A 37 10.41 2.53 12.98
C SER A 37 10.56 1.72 14.27
N ILE A 38 11.43 0.70 14.27
CA ILE A 38 11.81 -0.07 15.46
C ILE A 38 12.54 0.84 16.46
N GLY A 39 13.44 1.69 15.99
CA GLY A 39 14.15 2.68 16.80
C GLY A 39 13.18 3.62 17.52
N ILE A 40 12.19 4.17 16.82
CA ILE A 40 11.11 4.97 17.39
C ILE A 40 10.35 4.17 18.44
N LEU A 41 9.96 2.92 18.15
CA LEU A 41 9.25 2.07 19.10
C LEU A 41 10.06 1.83 20.39
N ILE A 42 11.37 1.61 20.27
CA ILE A 42 12.29 1.46 21.41
C ILE A 42 12.38 2.78 22.20
N LEU A 43 12.50 3.92 21.52
CA LEU A 43 12.55 5.23 22.16
C LEU A 43 11.24 5.59 22.88
N VAL A 44 10.09 5.22 22.30
CA VAL A 44 8.77 5.36 22.94
C VAL A 44 8.75 4.51 24.22
N LYS A 45 9.19 3.25 24.14
CA LYS A 45 9.26 2.36 25.31
C LYS A 45 10.20 2.90 26.40
N LYS A 46 11.30 3.55 26.02
CA LYS A 46 12.23 4.20 26.96
C LYS A 46 11.76 5.58 27.44
N ARG A 47 10.56 6.03 27.06
CA ARG A 47 10.01 7.38 27.34
C ARG A 47 10.93 8.53 26.91
N LYS A 48 11.80 8.31 25.92
CA LYS A 48 12.77 9.31 25.43
C LYS A 48 12.21 10.28 24.39
N LEU A 49 11.00 10.01 23.87
CA LEU A 49 10.33 10.83 22.85
C LEU A 49 9.36 11.88 23.43
N GLY A 50 9.34 12.06 24.75
CA GLY A 50 8.48 13.06 25.41
C GLY A 50 7.00 12.96 25.00
N GLU A 51 6.41 14.11 24.67
CA GLU A 51 4.99 14.22 24.26
C GLU A 51 4.67 13.44 22.98
N PHE A 52 5.59 13.38 22.02
CA PHE A 52 5.40 12.62 20.78
C PHE A 52 5.25 11.12 21.08
N GLY A 53 6.08 10.59 21.98
CA GLY A 53 6.01 9.19 22.40
C GLY A 53 4.69 8.87 23.12
N ASN A 54 4.24 9.75 24.01
CA ASN A 54 2.95 9.61 24.70
C ASN A 54 1.78 9.63 23.71
N MET A 55 1.84 10.50 22.70
CA MET A 55 0.82 10.62 21.67
C MET A 55 0.79 9.39 20.75
N PHE A 56 1.96 8.89 20.33
CA PHE A 56 2.09 7.66 19.56
C PHE A 56 1.50 6.47 20.31
N GLN A 57 1.88 6.30 21.58
CA GLN A 57 1.38 5.22 22.43
C GLN A 57 -0.15 5.26 22.59
N ARG A 58 -0.73 6.44 22.87
CA ARG A 58 -2.18 6.63 22.96
C ARG A 58 -2.91 6.24 21.68
N GLN A 59 -2.33 6.53 20.51
CA GLN A 59 -2.94 6.18 19.22
C GLN A 59 -2.88 4.69 18.94
N ILE A 60 -1.74 4.04 19.20
CA ILE A 60 -1.60 2.59 19.08
C ILE A 60 -2.55 1.87 20.04
N ASP A 61 -2.62 2.30 21.30
CA ASP A 61 -3.51 1.71 22.30
C ASP A 61 -4.98 1.85 21.90
N LYS A 62 -5.36 2.99 21.30
CA LYS A 62 -6.72 3.22 20.79
C LYS A 62 -7.05 2.30 19.60
N LEU A 63 -6.09 2.07 18.70
CA LEU A 63 -6.24 1.12 17.58
C LEU A 63 -6.37 -0.32 18.06
N LEU A 64 -5.59 -0.71 19.07
CA LEU A 64 -5.54 -2.08 19.59
C LEU A 64 -6.56 -2.36 20.74
N ARG A 65 -7.53 -1.46 20.97
CA ARG A 65 -8.52 -1.60 22.06
C ARG A 65 -9.74 -2.43 21.65
N GLY A 66 -10.07 -3.44 22.46
CA GLY A 66 -11.33 -4.18 22.36
C GLY A 66 -11.50 -4.92 21.03
N LYS A 67 -12.68 -4.76 20.39
CA LYS A 67 -13.01 -5.36 19.08
C LYS A 67 -12.35 -4.61 17.90
N ARG A 68 -11.92 -3.36 18.08
CA ARG A 68 -11.32 -2.54 17.01
C ARG A 68 -10.02 -3.14 16.46
N LYS A 69 -9.25 -3.82 17.32
CA LYS A 69 -8.03 -4.52 16.88
C LYS A 69 -8.30 -5.54 15.77
N ILE A 70 -9.46 -6.23 15.80
CA ILE A 70 -9.81 -7.24 14.79
C ILE A 70 -10.07 -6.55 13.46
N ILE A 71 -10.84 -5.45 13.49
CA ILE A 71 -11.10 -4.63 12.30
C ILE A 71 -9.78 -4.15 11.69
N VAL A 72 -8.87 -3.60 12.51
CA VAL A 72 -7.57 -3.11 12.03
C VAL A 72 -6.74 -4.24 11.40
N TYR A 73 -6.70 -5.43 12.00
CA TYR A 73 -5.95 -6.55 11.41
C TYR A 73 -6.58 -7.08 10.13
N VAL A 74 -7.91 -7.18 10.06
CA VAL A 74 -8.63 -7.62 8.86
C VAL A 74 -8.48 -6.60 7.74
N GLU A 75 -8.64 -5.31 8.03
CA GLU A 75 -8.41 -4.22 7.09
C GLU A 75 -6.98 -4.23 6.57
N SER A 76 -5.99 -4.35 7.46
CA SER A 76 -4.57 -4.39 7.05
C SER A 76 -4.28 -5.61 6.17
N ALA A 77 -4.83 -6.78 6.51
CA ALA A 77 -4.68 -7.99 5.71
C ALA A 77 -5.36 -7.87 4.34
N PHE A 78 -6.55 -7.24 4.29
CA PHE A 78 -7.26 -6.97 3.05
C PHE A 78 -6.49 -6.01 2.15
N VAL A 79 -5.98 -4.91 2.69
CA VAL A 79 -5.16 -3.94 1.93
C VAL A 79 -3.88 -4.60 1.41
N LEU A 80 -3.21 -5.40 2.23
CA LEU A 80 -2.03 -6.17 1.79
C LEU A 80 -2.36 -7.15 0.66
N ALA A 81 -3.48 -7.86 0.76
CA ALA A 81 -3.93 -8.76 -0.30
C ALA A 81 -4.23 -7.99 -1.60
N LEU A 82 -4.89 -6.83 -1.50
CA LEU A 82 -5.18 -5.98 -2.65
C LEU A 82 -3.89 -5.49 -3.32
N LEU A 83 -2.97 -4.87 -2.57
CA LEU A 83 -1.70 -4.39 -3.10
C LEU A 83 -0.85 -5.52 -3.67
N GLY A 84 -0.77 -6.66 -2.98
CA GLY A 84 -0.09 -7.86 -3.45
C GLY A 84 -0.70 -8.42 -4.74
N SER A 85 -2.03 -8.38 -4.87
CA SER A 85 -2.72 -8.82 -6.08
C SER A 85 -2.44 -7.93 -7.29
N MET A 86 -2.29 -6.61 -7.09
CA MET A 86 -1.91 -5.68 -8.17
C MET A 86 -0.46 -5.89 -8.62
N ILE A 87 0.48 -6.05 -7.67
CA ILE A 87 1.88 -6.42 -7.95
C ILE A 87 1.92 -7.72 -8.76
N PHE A 88 1.14 -8.72 -8.32
CA PHE A 88 1.04 -10.00 -9.02
C PHE A 88 0.44 -9.84 -10.42
N ALA A 89 -0.61 -9.04 -10.58
CA ALA A 89 -1.24 -8.80 -11.88
C ALA A 89 -0.28 -8.11 -12.86
N ILE A 90 0.46 -7.09 -12.44
CA ILE A 90 1.47 -6.43 -13.29
C ILE A 90 2.54 -7.43 -13.74
N ASN A 91 3.08 -8.22 -12.80
CA ASN A 91 4.08 -9.25 -13.13
C ASN A 91 3.55 -10.30 -14.11
N MET A 92 2.32 -10.77 -13.91
CA MET A 92 1.67 -11.73 -14.81
C MET A 92 1.39 -11.13 -16.19
N GLY A 93 0.96 -9.87 -16.23
CA GLY A 93 0.74 -9.10 -17.46
C GLY A 93 2.01 -8.91 -18.27
N ASN A 94 3.14 -8.62 -17.62
CA ASN A 94 4.44 -8.45 -18.27
C ASN A 94 5.11 -9.76 -18.71
N SER A 95 4.70 -10.91 -18.16
CA SER A 95 5.37 -12.20 -18.41
C SER A 95 4.50 -13.20 -19.15
N THR A 96 3.39 -13.63 -18.55
CA THR A 96 2.55 -14.74 -19.01
C THR A 96 1.49 -14.27 -19.99
N TYR A 97 0.94 -13.07 -19.76
CA TYR A 97 -0.17 -12.50 -20.50
C TYR A 97 0.26 -11.34 -21.41
N SER A 98 1.57 -11.22 -21.67
CA SER A 98 2.14 -10.16 -22.52
C SER A 98 1.59 -10.16 -23.93
N HIS A 99 1.24 -11.33 -24.47
CA HIS A 99 0.61 -11.45 -25.79
C HIS A 99 -0.72 -10.69 -25.92
N PHE A 100 -1.47 -10.50 -24.83
CA PHE A 100 -2.68 -9.68 -24.86
C PHE A 100 -2.38 -8.18 -24.99
N GLN A 101 -1.15 -7.73 -24.74
CA GLN A 101 -0.81 -6.31 -24.89
C GLN A 101 -0.81 -5.92 -26.39
N ASP A 102 -0.35 -6.81 -27.26
CA ASP A 102 -0.27 -6.60 -28.71
C ASP A 102 -1.64 -6.69 -29.41
N ASP A 103 -2.57 -7.49 -28.87
CA ASP A 103 -3.86 -7.79 -29.48
C ASP A 103 -4.98 -6.79 -29.14
N PHE A 104 -4.79 -5.94 -28.12
CA PHE A 104 -5.84 -5.03 -27.66
C PHE A 104 -5.85 -3.69 -28.41
N VAL A 105 -7.02 -3.29 -28.92
CA VAL A 105 -7.28 -1.94 -29.46
C VAL A 105 -7.14 -0.86 -28.37
N ILE A 106 -7.44 -1.23 -27.11
CA ILE A 106 -7.34 -0.35 -25.94
C ILE A 106 -5.89 0.13 -25.72
N THR A 107 -4.88 -0.67 -26.10
CA THR A 107 -3.47 -0.32 -26.01
C THR A 107 -3.15 0.90 -26.90
N GLN A 108 -3.74 0.98 -28.10
CA GLN A 108 -3.61 2.12 -29.00
C GLN A 108 -4.34 3.39 -28.49
N GLU A 109 -5.43 3.22 -27.75
CA GLU A 109 -6.15 4.33 -27.13
C GLU A 109 -5.41 4.87 -25.88
N ILE A 110 -4.86 3.99 -25.04
CA ILE A 110 -4.05 4.36 -23.86
C ILE A 110 -2.83 5.18 -24.27
N ASP A 111 -2.20 4.82 -25.39
CA ASP A 111 -1.03 5.52 -25.91
C ASP A 111 -1.37 6.89 -26.55
N ASN A 112 -2.66 7.19 -26.75
CA ASN A 112 -3.13 8.46 -27.31
C ASN A 112 -4.04 9.24 -26.32
N PRO A 113 -3.44 10.09 -25.46
CA PRO A 113 -4.19 10.84 -24.44
C PRO A 113 -5.23 11.80 -25.02
N GLU A 114 -5.07 12.28 -26.26
CA GLU A 114 -6.07 13.13 -26.92
C GLU A 114 -7.30 12.35 -27.36
N ALA A 115 -7.13 11.12 -27.86
CA ALA A 115 -8.24 10.24 -28.22
C ALA A 115 -9.03 9.78 -26.98
N LEU A 116 -8.33 9.44 -25.88
CA LEU A 116 -8.95 9.13 -24.59
C LEU A 116 -9.74 10.32 -24.03
N ALA A 117 -9.21 11.54 -24.13
CA ALA A 117 -9.89 12.75 -23.67
C ALA A 117 -11.18 13.01 -24.45
N GLN A 118 -11.24 12.68 -25.74
CA GLN A 118 -12.44 12.81 -26.55
C GLN A 118 -13.48 11.75 -26.19
N HIS A 119 -13.06 10.49 -26.03
CA HIS A 119 -13.97 9.42 -25.60
C HIS A 119 -14.56 9.64 -24.21
N THR A 120 -13.77 10.15 -23.26
CA THR A 120 -14.23 10.43 -21.89
C THR A 120 -15.17 11.64 -21.80
N GLN A 121 -15.16 12.54 -22.78
CA GLN A 121 -16.14 13.64 -22.86
C GLN A 121 -17.54 13.17 -23.23
N GLU A 122 -17.67 12.00 -23.87
CA GLU A 122 -18.95 11.40 -24.23
C GLU A 122 -19.56 10.56 -23.10
N TRP A 123 -18.79 10.29 -22.03
CA TRP A 123 -19.24 9.44 -20.93
C TRP A 123 -20.23 10.16 -20.02
N THR A 124 -21.35 9.49 -19.78
CA THR A 124 -22.33 9.94 -18.80
C THR A 124 -21.93 9.53 -17.39
N ALA A 125 -22.57 10.11 -16.37
CA ALA A 125 -22.34 9.71 -14.97
C ALA A 125 -22.67 8.23 -14.72
N GLU A 126 -23.59 7.65 -15.49
CA GLU A 126 -23.95 6.24 -15.41
C GLU A 126 -22.81 5.34 -15.90
N ASP A 127 -22.12 5.73 -16.98
CA ASP A 127 -20.98 5.00 -17.52
C ASP A 127 -19.81 4.95 -16.52
N TRP A 128 -19.57 6.05 -15.80
CA TRP A 128 -18.56 6.09 -14.73
C TRP A 128 -18.89 5.15 -13.58
N VAL A 129 -20.15 5.12 -13.13
CA VAL A 129 -20.58 4.24 -12.03
C VAL A 129 -20.50 2.78 -12.47
N ASN A 130 -20.97 2.47 -13.69
CA ASN A 130 -20.90 1.13 -14.24
C ASN A 130 -19.45 0.67 -14.43
N GLY A 131 -18.58 1.52 -14.94
CA GLY A 131 -17.14 1.26 -15.05
C GLY A 131 -16.52 0.93 -13.69
N PHE A 132 -16.77 1.77 -12.68
CA PHE A 132 -16.24 1.55 -11.33
C PHE A 132 -16.68 0.23 -10.71
N LEU A 133 -17.94 -0.17 -10.92
CA LEU A 133 -18.49 -1.43 -10.38
C LEU A 133 -18.05 -2.67 -11.18
N THR A 134 -17.85 -2.51 -12.49
CA THR A 134 -17.47 -3.62 -13.38
C THR A 134 -15.99 -3.94 -13.32
N VAL A 135 -15.11 -2.97 -13.11
CA VAL A 135 -13.65 -3.19 -13.04
C VAL A 135 -13.25 -4.26 -12.02
N PRO A 136 -13.74 -4.26 -10.76
CA PRO A 136 -13.43 -5.34 -9.81
C PRO A 136 -13.92 -6.71 -10.27
N ILE A 137 -15.09 -6.77 -10.92
CA ILE A 137 -15.67 -8.01 -11.44
C ILE A 137 -14.84 -8.53 -12.61
N ALA A 138 -14.49 -7.65 -13.54
CA ALA A 138 -13.64 -7.94 -14.69
C ALA A 138 -12.24 -8.38 -14.26
N PHE A 139 -11.69 -7.80 -13.19
CA PHE A 139 -10.41 -8.22 -12.62
C PHE A 139 -10.43 -9.68 -12.15
N ILE A 140 -11.59 -10.21 -11.73
CA ILE A 140 -11.74 -11.61 -11.32
C ILE A 140 -12.05 -12.51 -12.53
N VAL A 141 -12.99 -12.11 -13.38
CA VAL A 141 -13.52 -12.95 -14.46
C VAL A 141 -12.64 -12.93 -15.72
N ALA A 142 -12.02 -11.80 -16.00
CA ALA A 142 -11.14 -11.55 -17.14
C ALA A 142 -9.72 -11.16 -16.66
N PHE A 143 -9.24 -11.86 -15.64
CA PHE A 143 -7.92 -11.58 -15.03
C PHE A 143 -6.77 -11.51 -16.05
N PRO A 144 -6.63 -12.44 -17.02
CA PRO A 144 -5.55 -12.36 -18.01
C PRO A 144 -5.55 -11.03 -18.78
N GLN A 145 -6.70 -10.61 -19.29
CA GLN A 145 -6.84 -9.37 -20.05
C GLN A 145 -6.61 -8.14 -19.18
N MET A 146 -7.21 -8.10 -17.98
CA MET A 146 -7.02 -7.00 -17.05
C MET A 146 -5.57 -6.88 -16.59
N SER A 147 -4.89 -8.00 -16.38
CA SER A 147 -3.47 -8.01 -16.00
C SER A 147 -2.57 -7.44 -17.09
N ALA A 148 -2.85 -7.74 -18.36
CA ALA A 148 -2.13 -7.19 -19.50
C ALA A 148 -2.36 -5.67 -19.64
N VAL A 149 -3.61 -5.20 -19.50
CA VAL A 149 -3.94 -3.78 -19.53
C VAL A 149 -3.24 -3.02 -18.39
N ILE A 150 -3.27 -3.54 -17.16
CA ILE A 150 -2.61 -2.89 -16.02
C ILE A 150 -1.09 -2.89 -16.18
N ALA A 151 -0.51 -3.94 -16.75
CA ALA A 151 0.90 -3.99 -17.08
C ALA A 151 1.30 -2.99 -18.18
N HIS A 152 0.46 -2.80 -19.19
CA HIS A 152 0.66 -1.75 -20.20
C HIS A 152 0.57 -0.34 -19.59
N ILE A 153 -0.39 -0.10 -18.70
CA ILE A 153 -0.48 1.15 -17.95
C ILE A 153 0.78 1.37 -17.10
N ASP A 154 1.31 0.32 -16.48
CA ASP A 154 2.58 0.43 -15.75
C ASP A 154 3.75 0.78 -16.68
N ALA A 155 3.82 0.18 -17.87
CA ALA A 155 4.85 0.49 -18.86
C ALA A 155 4.75 1.93 -19.39
N THR A 156 3.55 2.46 -19.63
CA THR A 156 3.35 3.86 -20.04
C THR A 156 3.67 4.86 -18.93
N LEU A 157 3.65 4.41 -17.67
CA LEU A 157 4.05 5.17 -16.49
C LEU A 157 5.51 4.90 -16.07
N ASP A 158 6.35 4.34 -16.96
CA ASP A 158 7.75 4.01 -16.69
C ASP A 158 7.96 3.14 -15.43
N GLY A 159 7.04 2.20 -15.14
CA GLY A 159 7.11 1.31 -13.98
C GLY A 159 6.68 1.96 -12.65
N TRP A 160 6.18 3.21 -12.69
CA TRP A 160 5.79 3.94 -11.49
C TRP A 160 4.64 3.26 -10.73
N LEU A 161 3.70 2.63 -11.44
CA LEU A 161 2.52 2.01 -10.84
C LEU A 161 2.91 0.77 -10.02
N MET A 162 3.78 -0.07 -10.57
CA MET A 162 4.40 -1.21 -9.90
C MET A 162 5.19 -0.77 -8.66
N HIS A 163 5.94 0.32 -8.77
CA HIS A 163 6.66 0.91 -7.65
C HIS A 163 5.70 1.40 -6.55
N PHE A 164 4.64 2.10 -6.91
CA PHE A 164 3.64 2.59 -5.96
C PHE A 164 3.02 1.43 -5.16
N TYR A 165 2.56 0.37 -5.84
CA TYR A 165 1.96 -0.79 -5.17
C TYR A 165 2.96 -1.53 -4.29
N THR A 166 4.21 -1.69 -4.76
CA THR A 166 5.28 -2.34 -3.99
C THR A 166 5.61 -1.55 -2.73
N VAL A 167 5.77 -0.22 -2.84
CA VAL A 167 6.05 0.67 -1.72
C VAL A 167 4.91 0.65 -0.71
N GLY A 168 3.66 0.77 -1.18
CA GLY A 168 2.48 0.70 -0.34
C GLY A 168 2.35 -0.65 0.37
N PHE A 169 2.62 -1.76 -0.33
CA PHE A 169 2.56 -3.11 0.24
C PHE A 169 3.55 -3.25 1.40
N VAL A 170 4.79 -2.83 1.17
CA VAL A 170 5.84 -2.84 2.19
C VAL A 170 5.46 -1.98 3.39
N GLU A 171 4.97 -0.76 3.17
CA GLU A 171 4.58 0.14 4.25
C GLU A 171 3.46 -0.44 5.12
N TYR A 172 2.42 -1.02 4.50
CA TYR A 172 1.35 -1.69 5.23
C TYR A 172 1.85 -2.93 5.98
N ALA A 173 2.81 -3.68 5.41
CA ALA A 173 3.41 -4.84 6.07
C ALA A 173 4.22 -4.43 7.31
N GLU A 174 5.00 -3.35 7.20
CA GLU A 174 5.75 -2.76 8.32
C GLU A 174 4.80 -2.24 9.41
N PHE A 175 3.74 -1.52 9.03
CA PHE A 175 2.71 -1.06 9.97
C PHE A 175 2.09 -2.22 10.75
N LEU A 176 1.72 -3.30 10.06
CA LEU A 176 1.20 -4.52 10.68
C LEU A 176 2.25 -5.14 11.62
N GLY A 177 3.51 -5.19 11.20
CA GLY A 177 4.65 -5.63 12.01
C GLY A 177 4.82 -4.81 13.30
N ILE A 178 4.74 -3.48 13.21
CA ILE A 178 4.80 -2.57 14.37
C ILE A 178 3.65 -2.83 15.34
N LEU A 179 2.42 -3.01 14.83
CA LEU A 179 1.26 -3.32 15.65
C LEU A 179 1.40 -4.66 16.39
N LEU A 180 1.93 -5.68 15.71
CA LEU A 180 2.23 -6.98 16.31
C LEU A 180 3.32 -6.85 17.39
N LEU A 181 4.46 -6.22 17.06
CA LEU A 181 5.55 -6.00 18.00
C LEU A 181 5.10 -5.22 19.24
N TYR A 182 4.31 -4.15 19.07
CA TYR A 182 3.76 -3.39 20.19
C TYR A 182 2.92 -4.28 21.11
N ARG A 183 2.05 -5.12 20.53
CA ARG A 183 1.21 -6.05 21.30
C ARG A 183 2.05 -7.02 22.12
N PHE A 184 3.08 -7.62 21.53
CA PHE A 184 3.91 -8.61 22.22
C PHE A 184 4.90 -8.01 23.22
N VAL A 185 5.52 -6.86 22.90
CA VAL A 185 6.65 -6.30 23.65
C VAL A 185 6.23 -5.32 24.75
N ILE A 186 5.15 -4.56 24.55
CA ILE A 186 4.76 -3.47 25.46
C ILE A 186 3.58 -3.89 26.35
N LYS A 187 2.55 -4.53 25.79
CA LYS A 187 1.34 -4.87 26.56
C LYS A 187 1.54 -6.03 27.55
N THR A 188 2.41 -6.99 27.23
CA THR A 188 2.65 -8.18 28.06
C THR A 188 3.37 -7.85 29.37
N LYS A 189 4.29 -6.87 29.37
CA LYS A 189 4.99 -6.45 30.60
C LYS A 189 4.14 -5.58 31.53
N SER A 190 3.16 -4.83 31.00
CA SER A 190 2.28 -4.03 31.87
C SER A 190 1.36 -4.87 32.75
N LYS A 191 1.05 -6.11 32.36
CA LYS A 191 0.35 -7.05 33.26
C LYS A 191 1.29 -7.71 34.28
N ALA A 192 2.55 -7.96 33.90
CA ALA A 192 3.54 -8.55 34.81
C ALA A 192 3.96 -7.58 35.94
N ALA A 193 4.00 -6.27 35.66
CA ALA A 193 4.36 -5.25 36.65
C ALA A 193 3.25 -4.86 37.63
N VAL A 194 2.03 -5.42 37.50
CA VAL A 194 0.89 -5.18 38.40
C VAL A 194 0.68 -6.37 39.38
N VAL A 195 1.55 -7.38 39.31
CA VAL A 195 1.52 -8.59 40.18
C VAL A 195 2.72 -8.62 41.14
N GLN A 196 3.35 -7.46 41.40
CA GLN A 196 4.31 -7.26 42.49
C GLN A 196 3.85 -6.07 43.33
#